data_AF-A0A6G7CHI8-F1
#
_entry.id   AF-A0A6G7CHI8-F1
#
_cell.length_a   1.000
_cell.length_b   1.000
_cell.length_c   1.000
_cell.angle_alpha   90.00
_cell.angle_beta   90.00
_cell.angle_gamma   90.00
#
_symmetry.space_group_name_H-M   'P 1'
#
loop_
_entity.id
_entity.type
_entity.pdbx_description
1 polymer ?
#
loop_
_entity_poly.entity_id
_entity_poly.type
_entity_poly.pdbx_seq_one_letter_code
_entity_poly.pdbx_strand_id
1 'polypeptide(L)'
;MNQLELNKLLAFYQRALEDRSVENIERAVNLLQKHLPNVDQQAAENLEVLAKLKQVHHEAILFIQKERDLVKAEMDSFNTNKARDFAYQRTQLSQ
;
A
#
# COMPACT_ATOMS: atom_id res chain seq x y z
N MET A 1 8.22 -22.76 3.00
CA MET A 1 9.18 -21.62 3.02
C MET A 1 9.92 -21.70 4.33
N ASN A 2 11.25 -21.67 4.32
CA ASN A 2 12.06 -21.79 5.54
C ASN A 2 12.25 -20.42 6.22
N GLN A 3 12.81 -20.42 7.43
CA GLN A 3 13.01 -19.20 8.24
C GLN A 3 13.88 -18.14 7.53
N LEU A 4 14.88 -18.56 6.75
CA LEU A 4 15.75 -17.65 6.01
C LEU A 4 14.98 -16.92 4.90
N GLU A 5 14.14 -17.65 4.17
CA GLU A 5 13.26 -17.09 3.14
C GLU A 5 12.22 -16.13 3.74
N LEU A 6 11.66 -16.45 4.91
CA LEU A 6 10.78 -15.55 5.66
C LEU A 6 11.48 -14.25 6.05
N ASN A 7 12.72 -14.32 6.55
CA ASN A 7 13.50 -13.14 6.90
C ASN A 7 13.84 -12.28 5.67
N LYS A 8 14.16 -12.91 4.54
CA LYS A 8 14.38 -12.18 3.27
C LYS A 8 13.12 -11.47 2.81
N LEU A 9 11.97 -12.14 2.89
CA LEU A 9 10.68 -11.55 2.55
C LEU A 9 10.32 -10.39 3.49
N LEU A 10 10.56 -10.53 4.79
CA LEU A 10 10.38 -9.46 5.76
C LEU A 10 11.24 -8.24 5.42
N ALA A 11 12.53 -8.43 5.18
CA ALA A 11 13.44 -7.34 4.83
C ALA A 11 13.04 -6.66 3.50
N PHE A 12 12.66 -7.44 2.49
CA PHE A 12 12.15 -6.90 1.23
C PHE A 12 10.89 -6.07 1.45
N TYR A 13 9.96 -6.55 2.28
CA TYR A 13 8.70 -5.87 2.52
C TYR A 13 8.88 -4.57 3.33
N GLN A 14 9.74 -4.59 4.35
CA GLN A 14 10.11 -3.39 5.10
C GLN A 14 10.72 -2.33 4.19
N ARG A 15 11.65 -2.73 3.33
CA ARG A 15 12.27 -1.81 2.37
C ARG A 15 11.27 -1.25 1.36
N ALA A 16 10.34 -2.07 0.88
CA ALA A 16 9.28 -1.59 0.00
C ALA A 16 8.42 -0.50 0.65
N LEU A 17 8.18 -0.61 1.97
CA LEU A 17 7.45 0.39 2.75
C LEU A 17 8.29 1.65 3.00
N GLU A 18 9.58 1.51 3.33
CA GLU A 18 10.53 2.63 3.48
C GLU A 18 10.65 3.44 2.18
N ASP A 19 10.79 2.75 1.05
CA ASP A 19 10.86 3.34 -0.29
C ASP A 19 9.48 3.82 -0.79
N ARG A 20 8.40 3.60 -0.02
CA ARG A 20 7.00 3.92 -0.37
C ARG A 20 6.58 3.37 -1.74
N SER A 21 7.17 2.26 -2.15
CA SER A 21 6.96 1.67 -3.47
C SER A 21 5.73 0.76 -3.45
N VAL A 22 4.61 1.27 -3.97
CA VAL A 22 3.33 0.53 -4.06
C VAL A 22 3.49 -0.79 -4.84
N GLU A 23 4.24 -0.78 -5.94
CA GLU A 23 4.50 -1.97 -6.76
C GLU A 23 5.24 -3.06 -5.97
N ASN A 24 6.27 -2.68 -5.20
CA ASN A 24 7.02 -3.64 -4.40
C ASN A 24 6.22 -4.11 -3.17
N ILE A 25 5.37 -3.26 -2.59
CA ILE A 25 4.40 -3.65 -1.56
C ILE A 25 3.45 -4.72 -2.13
N GLU A 26 2.90 -4.51 -3.31
CA GLU A 26 2.02 -5.49 -3.99
C GLU A 26 2.76 -6.80 -4.24
N ARG A 27 4.00 -6.76 -4.75
CA ARG A 27 4.84 -7.96 -4.91
C ARG A 27 5.05 -8.70 -3.60
N ALA A 28 5.36 -7.99 -2.51
CA ALA A 28 5.56 -8.59 -1.20
C ALA A 28 4.28 -9.27 -0.68
N VAL A 29 3.12 -8.62 -0.85
CA VAL A 29 1.82 -9.19 -0.49
C VAL A 29 1.51 -10.45 -1.31
N ASN A 30 1.75 -10.44 -2.62
CA ASN A 30 1.55 -11.60 -3.48
C ASN A 30 2.45 -12.78 -3.08
N LEU A 31 3.71 -12.50 -2.73
CA LEU A 31 4.63 -13.52 -2.21
C LEU A 31 4.13 -14.06 -0.85
N LEU A 32 3.65 -13.21 0.05
CA LEU A 32 3.06 -13.64 1.31
C LEU A 32 1.85 -14.55 1.06
N GLN A 33 0.89 -14.15 0.24
CA GLN A 33 -0.30 -14.96 -0.07
C GLN A 33 0.07 -16.34 -0.63
N LYS A 34 1.08 -16.41 -1.50
CA LYS A 34 1.53 -17.66 -2.11
C LYS A 34 2.24 -18.59 -1.12
N HIS A 35 3.06 -18.05 -0.22
CA HIS A 35 3.98 -18.84 0.58
C HIS A 35 3.55 -19.04 2.04
N LEU A 36 2.74 -18.15 2.60
CA LEU A 36 2.27 -18.22 4.00
C LEU A 36 1.50 -19.52 4.33
N PRO A 37 0.67 -20.10 3.45
CA PRO A 37 0.00 -21.38 3.73
C PRO A 37 0.97 -22.56 3.90
N ASN A 38 2.18 -22.44 3.32
CA ASN A 38 3.21 -23.47 3.32
C ASN A 38 4.30 -23.21 4.38
N VAL A 39 4.05 -22.30 5.32
CA VAL A 39 4.93 -22.03 6.46
C VAL A 39 4.43 -22.84 7.65
N ASP A 40 5.35 -23.54 8.32
CA ASP A 40 5.04 -24.12 9.61
C ASP A 40 4.90 -22.99 10.64
N GLN A 41 3.65 -22.72 11.02
CA GLN A 41 3.29 -21.69 11.99
C GLN A 41 3.43 -22.16 13.45
N GLN A 42 3.72 -23.44 13.67
CA GLN A 42 3.97 -24.01 15.01
C GLN A 42 5.46 -24.03 15.35
N ALA A 43 6.33 -23.89 14.34
CA ALA A 43 7.77 -23.74 14.49
C ALA A 43 8.11 -22.43 15.23
N ALA A 44 8.71 -22.54 16.41
CA ALA A 44 9.02 -21.41 17.29
C ALA A 44 9.92 -20.38 16.62
N GLU A 45 10.84 -20.83 15.77
CA GLU A 45 11.75 -20.00 14.99
C GLU A 45 11.05 -19.10 13.95
N ASN A 46 9.85 -19.49 13.49
CA ASN A 46 9.08 -18.72 12.50
C ASN A 46 8.13 -17.71 13.17
N LEU A 47 7.71 -17.96 14.42
CA LEU A 47 6.71 -17.14 15.11
C LEU A 47 7.11 -15.67 15.20
N GLU A 48 8.37 -15.39 15.54
CA GLU A 48 8.87 -14.02 15.65
C GLU A 48 8.83 -13.30 14.28
N VAL A 49 9.25 -13.98 13.22
CA VAL A 49 9.28 -13.42 11.87
C VAL A 49 7.87 -13.19 11.33
N LEU A 50 6.94 -14.12 11.61
CA LEU A 50 5.53 -14.01 11.25
C LEU A 50 4.85 -12.84 11.97
N ALA A 51 5.15 -12.63 13.25
CA ALA A 51 4.64 -11.49 14.01
C ALA A 51 5.10 -10.16 13.38
N LYS A 52 6.39 -10.05 13.04
CA LYS A 52 6.95 -8.87 12.36
C LYS A 52 6.34 -8.66 10.97
N LEU A 53 6.17 -9.74 10.18
CA LEU A 53 5.50 -9.66 8.88
C LEU A 53 4.07 -9.17 9.00
N LYS A 54 3.32 -9.61 10.02
CA LYS A 54 1.97 -9.14 10.29
C LYS A 54 1.94 -7.64 10.62
N GLN A 55 2.89 -7.17 11.42
CA GLN A 55 3.03 -5.75 11.74
C GLN A 55 3.31 -4.93 10.47
N VAL A 56 4.32 -5.29 9.69
CA VAL A 56 4.69 -4.59 8.44
C VAL A 56 3.52 -4.60 7.46
N HIS A 57 2.79 -5.71 7.38
CA HIS A 57 1.60 -5.79 6.53
C HIS A 57 0.50 -4.82 6.97
N HIS A 58 0.27 -4.65 8.28
CA HIS A 58 -0.68 -3.68 8.79
C HIS A 58 -0.26 -2.23 8.45
N GLU A 59 1.02 -1.91 8.64
CA GLU A 59 1.57 -0.60 8.29
C GLU A 59 1.43 -0.31 6.79
N ALA A 60 1.66 -1.30 5.93
CA ALA A 60 1.46 -1.17 4.49
C ALA A 60 -0.01 -0.92 4.12
N ILE A 61 -0.97 -1.58 4.79
CA ILE A 61 -2.41 -1.31 4.59
C ILE A 61 -2.74 0.15 4.91
N LEU A 62 -2.27 0.65 6.06
CA LEU A 62 -2.51 2.03 6.47
C LEU A 62 -1.88 3.04 5.49
N PHE A 63 -0.66 2.75 5.02
CA PHE A 63 0.00 3.54 3.99
C PHE A 63 -0.83 3.61 2.70
N ILE A 64 -1.25 2.47 2.14
CA ILE A 64 -2.04 2.42 0.91
C ILE A 64 -3.40 3.11 1.07
N GLN A 65 -4.06 2.95 2.22
CA GLN A 65 -5.32 3.65 2.50
C GLN A 65 -5.12 5.16 2.48
N LYS A 66 -4.06 5.67 3.12
CA LYS A 66 -3.74 7.10 3.14
C LYS A 66 -3.46 7.64 1.73
N GLU A 67 -2.64 6.95 0.95
CA GLU A 67 -2.33 7.38 -0.43
C GLU A 67 -3.58 7.41 -1.30
N ARG A 68 -4.45 6.39 -1.18
CA ARG A 68 -5.74 6.36 -1.89
C ARG A 68 -6.63 7.54 -1.50
N ASP A 69 -6.71 7.87 -0.21
CA ASP A 69 -7.55 8.96 0.27
C ASP A 69 -7.00 10.33 -0.18
N LEU A 70 -5.68 10.50 -0.26
CA LEU A 70 -5.04 11.68 -0.84
C LEU A 70 -5.37 11.83 -2.34
N VAL A 71 -5.19 10.77 -3.13
CA VAL A 71 -5.52 10.79 -4.56
C VAL A 71 -7.00 11.14 -4.77
N LYS A 72 -7.90 10.59 -3.94
CA LYS A 72 -9.32 10.90 -4.01
C LYS A 72 -9.59 12.39 -3.74
N ALA A 73 -8.95 12.97 -2.72
CA ALA A 73 -9.08 14.38 -2.41
C ALA A 73 -8.56 15.28 -3.54
N GLU A 74 -7.46 14.91 -4.20
CA GLU A 74 -6.94 15.62 -5.37
C GLU A 74 -7.90 15.55 -6.56
N MET A 75 -8.51 14.40 -6.82
CA MET A 75 -9.52 14.24 -7.88
C MET A 75 -10.77 15.10 -7.62
N ASP A 76 -11.26 15.13 -6.39
CA ASP A 76 -12.43 15.93 -6.00
C ASP A 76 -12.14 17.45 -6.12
N SER A 77 -10.93 17.86 -5.75
CA SER A 77 -10.45 19.24 -5.95
C SER A 77 -10.38 19.61 -7.43
N PHE A 78 -9.81 18.72 -8.27
CA PHE A 78 -9.73 18.93 -9.71
C PHE A 78 -11.12 19.07 -10.34
N ASN A 79 -12.08 18.22 -9.97
CA ASN A 79 -13.45 18.29 -10.45
C ASN A 79 -14.14 19.61 -10.07
N THR A 80 -13.91 20.08 -8.84
CA THR A 80 -14.45 21.35 -8.35
C THR A 80 -13.86 22.54 -9.10
N ASN A 81 -12.55 22.55 -9.32
CA ASN A 81 -11.88 23.59 -10.11
C ASN A 81 -12.39 23.63 -11.55
N LYS A 82 -12.54 22.47 -12.19
CA LYS A 82 -13.10 22.36 -13.55
C LYS A 82 -14.53 22.90 -13.63
N ALA A 83 -15.39 22.57 -12.67
CA ALA A 83 -16.76 23.07 -12.61
C ALA A 83 -16.80 24.61 -12.45
N ARG A 84 -15.93 25.15 -11.60
CA ARG A 84 -15.77 26.59 -11.40
C ARG A 84 -15.30 27.29 -12.68
N ASP A 85 -14.30 26.74 -13.36
CA ASP A 85 -13.75 27.33 -14.58
C ASP A 85 -14.79 27.35 -15.72
N PHE A 86 -15.61 26.28 -15.84
CA PHE A 86 -16.76 26.28 -16.75
C PHE A 86 -17.81 27.34 -16.39
N ALA A 87 -18.08 27.56 -15.10
CA ALA A 87 -19.01 28.61 -14.66
C ALA A 87 -18.49 30.01 -15.03
N TYR A 88 -17.19 30.29 -14.82
CA TYR A 88 -16.57 31.55 -15.25
C TYR A 88 -16.66 31.75 -16.76
N GLN A 89 -16.34 30.74 -17.57
CA GLN A 89 -16.46 30.82 -19.02
C GLN A 89 -17.90 31.12 -19.48
N ARG A 90 -18.91 30.45 -18.91
CA ARG A 90 -20.31 30.76 -19.24
C ARG A 90 -20.67 32.21 -18.91
N THR A 91 -20.21 32.70 -17.77
CA THR A 91 -20.55 34.07 -17.34
C THR A 91 -19.90 35.12 -18.23
N GLN A 92 -18.67 34.89 -18.72
CA GLN A 92 -17.98 35.78 -19.66
C GLN A 92 -18.56 35.78 -21.07
N LEU A 93 -19.09 34.64 -21.56
CA LEU A 93 -19.75 34.55 -22.86
C LEU A 93 -21.17 35.14 -22.88
N SER A 94 -21.72 35.46 -21.70
CA SER A 94 -23.08 36.00 -21.55
C SER A 94 -23.11 37.53 -21.35
N GLN A 95 -21.96 38.20 -21.41
CA GLN A 95 -21.80 39.66 -21.39
C GLN A 95 -21.48 40.19 -22.78
#